data_AF-A0AAR2KI13-F1
#
_entry.id   AF-A0AAR2KI13-F1
#
_cell.length_a   1.000
_cell.length_b   1.000
_cell.length_c   1.000
_cell.angle_alpha   90.00
_cell.angle_beta   90.00
_cell.angle_gamma   90.00
#
_symmetry.space_group_name_H-M   'P 1'
#
loop_
_entity.id
_entity.type
_entity.pdbx_description
1 polymer ?
#
loop_
_entity_poly.entity_id
_entity_poly.type
_entity_poly.pdbx_seq_one_letter_code
_entity_poly.pdbx_strand_id
1 'polypeptide(L)'
;ILIYTVVNCSGSDLENDDGVYDDEELNEGEVNGNWTPQEKALHEARLKAKAKRRLRKSSSRDSARESLSEAVAGEAGADPNSPKGKALQNHDRKSRTGKGRGLPKKGGAGGKGVWGAAGMVYEMEEPDAKDPNYDESAQGDTVYATVVPELEEGELEKTVNPIVQEYFEHGDTREVEMLLKELNLGPHKYEFSSLAVSLSLEGKASHRELTSRLLSDLVGKVLPESDIARAFDKMLKDLPDLILDTPEAPQMLGQFIARAIADHALPMNFLSRYKGRVDCDHARAALDRASVLMSMKREMVRLDNVWGVGGGQRPVKHLIKEMNLLLKEYLVSGELLEAEHCLRDLEVPHFHHELVYEAVIMVLESNGETAIQLMVKLLQAFWKSGLITLDQMNRGFQRVYDELPEINLDVPRAHSIMEAFVDLCFQESVITKQLRDACPARYSMHTDTRGFYYL
;
A
#
# COMPACT_ATOMS: atom_id res chain seq x y z
N ILE A 1 12.96 8.80 -30.92
CA ILE A 1 12.29 9.10 -32.21
C ILE A 1 10.85 9.44 -31.85
N LEU A 2 10.49 10.72 -31.85
CA LEU A 2 9.18 11.23 -31.43
C LEU A 2 8.28 11.30 -32.67
N ILE A 3 7.12 10.66 -32.62
CA ILE A 3 6.07 10.78 -33.64
C ILE A 3 4.88 11.44 -32.95
N TYR A 4 4.44 12.58 -33.49
CA TYR A 4 3.32 13.37 -32.98
C TYR A 4 2.04 13.02 -33.75
N THR A 5 0.93 12.82 -33.04
CA THR A 5 -0.42 12.77 -33.64
C THR A 5 -1.37 13.65 -32.82
N VAL A 6 -2.22 14.40 -33.53
CA VAL A 6 -3.20 15.36 -32.99
C VAL A 6 -4.58 14.70 -33.01
N VAL A 7 -5.33 14.75 -31.90
CA VAL A 7 -6.74 14.36 -31.84
C VAL A 7 -7.55 15.54 -31.30
N ASN A 8 -8.58 15.95 -32.04
CA ASN A 8 -9.57 16.94 -31.64
C ASN A 8 -10.78 16.25 -30.99
N CYS A 9 -11.23 16.74 -29.84
CA CYS A 9 -12.52 16.38 -29.25
C CYS A 9 -13.36 17.65 -29.03
N SER A 10 -14.51 17.72 -29.69
CA SER A 10 -15.58 18.69 -29.46
C SER A 10 -16.61 18.11 -28.50
N GLY A 11 -16.97 18.88 -27.47
CA GLY A 11 -17.98 18.52 -26.47
C GLY A 11 -19.42 18.73 -26.94
N SER A 12 -20.35 18.11 -26.20
CA SER A 12 -21.77 18.43 -26.20
C SER A 12 -22.38 18.04 -24.84
N ASP A 13 -22.97 19.03 -24.19
CA ASP A 13 -23.78 18.98 -22.98
C ASP A 13 -25.10 18.22 -23.20
N LEU A 14 -25.63 17.52 -22.18
CA LEU A 14 -27.07 17.36 -21.94
C LEU A 14 -27.36 16.93 -20.47
N GLU A 15 -28.09 17.84 -19.80
CA GLU A 15 -29.29 17.68 -18.94
C GLU A 15 -29.29 16.90 -17.61
N ASN A 16 -29.73 17.65 -16.57
CA ASN A 16 -30.11 17.23 -15.22
C ASN A 16 -31.45 16.47 -15.21
N ASP A 17 -31.56 15.45 -14.36
CA ASP A 17 -32.84 14.92 -13.87
C ASP A 17 -32.75 14.66 -12.36
N ASP A 18 -33.68 15.26 -11.62
CA ASP A 18 -33.80 15.22 -10.16
C ASP A 18 -34.57 13.96 -9.73
N GLY A 19 -33.92 13.09 -8.96
CA GLY A 19 -34.52 11.89 -8.38
C GLY A 19 -34.20 11.75 -6.89
N VAL A 20 -35.14 12.15 -6.04
CA VAL A 20 -35.12 11.96 -4.58
C VAL A 20 -35.22 10.47 -4.26
N TYR A 21 -34.22 9.92 -3.56
CA TYR A 21 -34.30 8.62 -2.88
C TYR A 21 -33.68 8.71 -1.50
N ASP A 22 -34.40 8.10 -0.55
CA ASP A 22 -34.21 8.11 0.89
C ASP A 22 -32.80 7.70 1.35
N ASP A 23 -32.34 8.45 2.36
CA ASP A 23 -31.06 8.34 3.05
C ASP A 23 -31.16 7.23 4.12
N GLU A 24 -30.71 6.01 3.79
CA GLU A 24 -30.34 5.01 4.80
C GLU A 24 -28.82 5.02 4.96
N GLU A 25 -28.38 5.55 6.11
CA GLU A 25 -26.99 5.64 6.56
C GLU A 25 -26.23 4.30 6.40
N LEU A 26 -25.43 4.21 5.34
CA LEU A 26 -24.33 3.26 5.25
C LEU A 26 -23.18 3.79 6.11
N ASN A 27 -23.08 3.20 7.29
CA ASN A 27 -22.01 3.41 8.25
C ASN A 27 -20.64 3.10 7.60
N GLU A 28 -19.97 4.14 7.09
CA GLU A 28 -18.60 4.07 6.59
C GLU A 28 -17.69 3.54 7.70
N GLY A 29 -17.03 2.42 7.44
CA GLY A 29 -16.07 1.82 8.35
C GLY A 29 -14.94 2.80 8.67
N GLU A 30 -14.97 3.37 9.87
CA GLU A 30 -13.90 4.15 10.45
C GLU A 30 -12.65 3.28 10.62
N VAL A 31 -11.83 3.21 9.57
CA VAL A 31 -10.42 2.88 9.71
C VAL A 31 -9.67 4.21 9.63
N ASN A 32 -9.31 4.70 10.81
CA ASN A 32 -8.38 5.81 11.09
C ASN A 32 -8.96 7.24 11.13
N GLY A 33 -10.09 7.45 11.82
CA GLY A 33 -10.77 8.74 11.90
C GLY A 33 -10.46 9.60 13.13
N ASN A 34 -9.27 10.20 13.24
CA ASN A 34 -9.16 11.52 13.91
C ASN A 34 -7.97 12.36 13.41
N TRP A 35 -7.71 12.34 12.10
CA TRP A 35 -6.68 13.17 11.49
C TRP A 35 -7.20 14.60 11.36
N THR A 36 -6.45 15.55 11.93
CA THR A 36 -6.67 16.98 11.70
C THR A 36 -6.52 17.30 10.21
N PRO A 37 -7.16 18.39 9.70
CA PRO A 37 -6.99 18.81 8.31
C PRO A 37 -5.51 19.01 7.91
N GLN A 38 -4.66 19.42 8.86
CA GLN A 38 -3.22 19.57 8.67
C GLN A 38 -2.51 18.23 8.52
N GLU A 39 -2.85 17.22 9.32
CA GLU A 39 -2.29 15.87 9.19
C GLU A 39 -2.73 15.21 7.89
N LYS A 40 -3.99 15.39 7.46
CA LYS A 40 -4.48 14.92 6.15
C LYS A 40 -3.68 15.55 5.00
N ALA A 41 -3.46 16.86 5.04
CA ALA A 41 -2.67 17.55 4.02
C ALA A 41 -1.20 17.11 4.01
N LEU A 42 -0.60 16.88 5.18
CA LEU A 42 0.77 16.39 5.28
C LEU A 42 0.90 14.94 4.78
N HIS A 43 -0.07 14.07 5.08
CA HIS A 43 -0.15 12.72 4.52
C HIS A 43 -0.24 12.77 3.01
N GLU A 44 -1.18 13.53 2.46
CA GLU A 44 -1.36 13.67 1.02
C GLU A 44 -0.11 14.21 0.33
N ALA A 45 0.59 15.17 0.94
CA ALA A 45 1.86 15.70 0.45
C ALA A 45 2.98 14.64 0.46
N ARG A 46 3.06 13.81 1.51
CA ARG A 46 4.01 12.69 1.59
C ARG A 46 3.73 11.65 0.51
N LEU A 47 2.46 11.33 0.26
CA LEU A 47 2.03 10.39 -0.76
C LEU A 47 2.40 10.87 -2.15
N LYS A 48 2.07 12.12 -2.49
CA LYS A 48 2.47 12.76 -3.75
C LYS A 48 3.99 12.81 -3.93
N ALA A 49 4.76 13.02 -2.86
CA ALA A 49 6.22 13.01 -2.92
C ALA A 49 6.79 11.61 -3.17
N LYS A 50 6.23 10.59 -2.51
CA LYS A 50 6.62 9.17 -2.64
C LYS A 50 6.31 8.65 -4.05
N ALA A 51 5.13 8.96 -4.58
CA ALA A 51 4.72 8.64 -5.93
C ALA A 51 5.64 9.27 -6.99
N LYS A 52 5.93 10.58 -6.88
CA LYS A 52 6.90 11.28 -7.73
C LYS A 52 8.31 10.69 -7.67
N ARG A 53 8.76 10.22 -6.49
CA ARG A 53 10.07 9.56 -6.34
C ARG A 53 10.11 8.22 -7.09
N ARG A 54 9.03 7.45 -7.06
CA ARG A 54 8.93 6.15 -7.76
C ARG A 54 8.96 6.34 -9.28
N LEU A 55 8.25 7.35 -9.79
CA LEU A 55 8.27 7.70 -11.22
C LEU A 55 9.66 8.12 -11.72
N ARG A 56 10.42 8.86 -10.89
CA ARG A 56 11.80 9.24 -11.25
C ARG A 56 12.73 8.03 -11.31
N LYS A 57 12.47 6.97 -10.53
CA LYS A 57 13.31 5.78 -10.46
C LYS A 57 13.14 4.86 -11.68
N SER A 58 11.95 4.79 -12.29
CA SER A 58 11.75 4.10 -13.58
C SER A 58 12.30 4.90 -14.77
N SER A 59 12.37 6.23 -14.66
CA SER A 59 12.91 7.08 -15.73
C SER A 59 14.45 7.11 -15.87
N SER A 60 15.22 6.57 -14.91
CA SER A 60 16.69 6.63 -14.97
C SER A 60 17.28 5.51 -15.83
N ARG A 61 17.21 5.66 -17.15
CA ARG A 61 18.08 4.91 -18.07
C ARG A 61 19.51 5.42 -17.95
N ASP A 62 20.40 4.45 -17.76
CA ASP A 62 21.83 4.44 -18.03
C ASP A 62 22.33 5.58 -18.93
N SER A 63 23.12 6.48 -18.34
CA SER A 63 24.12 7.29 -19.04
C SER A 63 25.32 7.46 -18.12
N ALA A 64 25.89 6.35 -17.65
CA ALA A 64 27.16 6.35 -16.95
C ALA A 64 27.84 4.98 -17.10
N ARG A 65 28.25 4.65 -18.32
CA ARG A 65 29.27 3.62 -18.54
C ARG A 65 30.19 4.05 -19.67
N GLU A 66 31.30 4.69 -19.32
CA GLU A 66 32.65 4.17 -19.54
C GLU A 66 33.72 5.20 -19.11
N SER A 67 34.89 4.67 -18.73
CA SER A 67 36.17 5.35 -18.48
C SER A 67 36.50 5.70 -17.02
N LEU A 68 36.90 4.67 -16.26
CA LEU A 68 37.93 4.80 -15.24
C LEU A 68 39.16 4.03 -15.71
N SER A 69 40.21 4.74 -16.09
CA SER A 69 41.58 4.24 -16.04
C SER A 69 42.55 5.39 -15.85
N GLU A 70 43.48 5.19 -14.92
CA GLU A 70 44.47 6.10 -14.38
C GLU A 70 45.39 6.74 -15.43
N ALA A 71 45.83 7.98 -15.14
CA ALA A 71 46.96 8.60 -15.82
C ALA A 71 48.04 8.96 -14.77
N VAL A 72 49.20 8.31 -14.87
CA VAL A 72 50.47 8.74 -14.27
C VAL A 72 51.53 8.75 -15.38
N ALA A 73 52.10 9.95 -15.58
CA ALA A 73 53.43 10.33 -16.08
C ALA A 73 54.11 9.59 -17.27
N GLY A 74 54.57 10.38 -18.25
CA GLY A 74 55.66 10.01 -19.17
C GLY A 74 55.80 10.93 -20.40
N GLU A 75 56.96 11.57 -20.55
CA GLU A 75 57.32 12.59 -21.55
C GLU A 75 57.61 12.08 -22.99
N ALA A 76 57.66 13.06 -23.91
CA ALA A 76 58.54 13.21 -25.10
C ALA A 76 58.11 12.64 -26.47
N GLY A 77 58.12 13.53 -27.48
CA GLY A 77 58.15 13.19 -28.91
C GLY A 77 57.73 14.35 -29.83
N ALA A 78 58.67 14.89 -30.61
CA ALA A 78 58.57 16.13 -31.38
C ALA A 78 57.95 16.00 -32.81
N ASP A 79 57.52 17.16 -33.32
CA ASP A 79 57.25 17.70 -34.70
C ASP A 79 57.95 17.03 -35.93
N PRO A 80 57.76 17.47 -37.20
CA PRO A 80 56.78 18.38 -37.86
C PRO A 80 56.29 17.89 -39.26
N ASN A 81 55.28 18.53 -39.88
CA ASN A 81 55.32 18.94 -41.32
C ASN A 81 54.06 19.70 -41.80
N SER A 82 54.27 20.94 -42.25
CA SER A 82 53.37 21.72 -43.13
C SER A 82 53.76 21.46 -44.61
N PRO A 83 52.87 21.67 -45.60
CA PRO A 83 52.85 22.99 -46.25
C PRO A 83 51.47 23.50 -46.75
N LYS A 84 51.24 24.79 -46.46
CA LYS A 84 50.76 25.89 -47.35
C LYS A 84 49.89 25.56 -48.57
N GLY A 85 48.73 26.24 -48.66
CA GLY A 85 48.01 26.50 -49.92
C GLY A 85 46.97 27.62 -49.78
N LYS A 86 47.20 28.76 -50.44
CA LYS A 86 46.45 30.02 -50.40
C LYS A 86 45.15 29.96 -51.24
N ALA A 87 44.08 30.64 -50.81
CA ALA A 87 43.13 31.29 -51.72
C ALA A 87 42.23 32.32 -51.00
N LEU A 88 42.66 33.59 -50.98
CA LEU A 88 41.77 34.75 -50.98
C LEU A 88 42.03 35.46 -52.30
N GLN A 89 41.04 35.55 -53.18
CA GLN A 89 41.08 36.49 -54.28
C GLN A 89 39.70 37.06 -54.60
N ASN A 90 39.66 38.38 -54.38
CA ASN A 90 38.64 39.34 -54.73
C ASN A 90 38.15 39.20 -56.18
N HIS A 91 36.84 39.22 -56.37
CA HIS A 91 36.24 39.74 -57.59
C HIS A 91 35.14 40.75 -57.27
N ASP A 92 35.59 42.00 -57.27
CA ASP A 92 34.83 43.23 -57.41
C ASP A 92 33.97 43.18 -58.68
N ARG A 93 32.65 43.06 -58.54
CA ARG A 93 31.69 43.26 -59.64
C ARG A 93 30.98 44.60 -59.46
N LYS A 94 31.48 45.59 -60.21
CA LYS A 94 30.86 46.91 -60.40
C LYS A 94 29.42 46.77 -60.90
N SER A 95 28.51 47.44 -60.18
CA SER A 95 27.10 47.62 -60.54
C SER A 95 26.94 48.43 -61.84
N ARG A 96 26.22 47.86 -62.80
CA ARG A 96 25.76 48.51 -64.03
C ARG A 96 24.35 49.07 -63.82
N THR A 97 24.24 50.28 -63.28
CA THR A 97 23.05 51.12 -63.54
C THR A 97 23.44 52.58 -63.59
N GLY A 98 23.61 53.10 -64.81
CA GLY A 98 23.62 54.53 -65.05
C GLY A 98 22.25 55.12 -64.81
N LYS A 99 22.02 55.71 -63.64
CA LYS A 99 21.03 56.76 -63.38
C LYS A 99 21.64 57.74 -62.37
N GLY A 100 21.54 59.03 -62.70
CA GLY A 100 22.38 60.12 -62.19
C GLY A 100 22.38 60.38 -60.68
N ARG A 101 23.31 61.26 -60.28
CA ARG A 101 23.51 61.75 -58.90
C ARG A 101 22.17 62.09 -58.25
N GLY A 102 21.79 61.32 -57.24
CA GLY A 102 20.59 61.52 -56.42
C GLY A 102 20.67 62.78 -55.57
N LEU A 103 20.58 63.94 -56.21
CA LEU A 103 20.37 65.22 -55.54
C LEU A 103 18.85 65.41 -55.30
N PRO A 104 18.43 65.75 -54.08
CA PRO A 104 17.02 66.00 -53.76
C PRO A 104 16.47 67.15 -54.62
N LYS A 105 15.37 66.92 -55.34
CA LYS A 105 14.62 68.04 -55.95
C LYS A 105 13.96 68.84 -54.82
N LYS A 106 14.07 70.17 -54.89
CA LYS A 106 13.44 71.12 -53.96
C LYS A 106 11.98 70.74 -53.74
N GLY A 107 11.65 70.30 -52.52
CA GLY A 107 10.31 69.83 -52.15
C GLY A 107 10.29 68.67 -51.14
N GLY A 108 11.40 67.97 -50.95
CA GLY A 108 11.74 67.22 -49.71
C GLY A 108 10.67 66.29 -49.11
N ALA A 109 10.65 65.03 -49.54
CA ALA A 109 10.59 63.85 -48.66
C ALA A 109 11.02 62.60 -49.45
N GLY A 110 12.02 61.87 -48.96
CA GLY A 110 12.28 60.47 -49.34
C GLY A 110 13.13 60.22 -50.59
N GLY A 111 14.40 60.62 -50.59
CA GLY A 111 15.41 59.98 -51.43
C GLY A 111 15.83 58.61 -50.86
N LYS A 112 16.45 57.75 -51.68
CA LYS A 112 16.89 56.40 -51.32
C LYS A 112 17.73 56.42 -50.03
N GLY A 113 17.21 55.86 -48.94
CA GLY A 113 17.87 55.80 -47.63
C GLY A 113 17.38 56.81 -46.58
N VAL A 114 16.30 57.56 -46.83
CA VAL A 114 15.69 58.45 -45.83
C VAL A 114 14.32 57.90 -45.44
N TRP A 115 14.08 57.76 -44.13
CA TRP A 115 12.79 57.38 -43.56
C TRP A 115 11.79 58.50 -43.89
N GLY A 116 10.60 58.16 -44.36
CA GLY A 116 9.61 59.11 -44.86
C GLY A 116 9.24 60.23 -43.87
N ALA A 117 8.38 61.16 -44.32
CA ALA A 117 7.99 62.33 -43.51
C ALA A 117 7.48 61.93 -42.10
N ALA A 118 7.96 62.64 -41.07
CA ALA A 118 7.61 62.37 -39.68
C ALA A 118 6.10 62.54 -39.45
N GLY A 119 5.45 61.52 -38.88
CA GLY A 119 4.02 61.53 -38.52
C GLY A 119 3.12 60.59 -39.33
N MET A 120 3.66 59.85 -40.31
CA MET A 120 2.92 58.75 -40.93
C MET A 120 2.94 57.53 -40.00
N VAL A 121 1.81 57.26 -39.35
CA VAL A 121 1.57 55.98 -38.69
C VAL A 121 1.31 54.98 -39.82
N TYR A 122 2.26 54.08 -40.07
CA TYR A 122 2.04 52.97 -40.98
C TYR A 122 0.87 52.13 -40.44
N GLU A 123 -0.07 51.79 -41.31
CA GLU A 123 -1.12 50.82 -41.02
C GLU A 123 -0.43 49.53 -40.57
N MET A 124 -0.93 48.86 -39.52
CA MET A 124 -0.31 47.63 -39.04
C MET A 124 -0.38 46.59 -40.15
N GLU A 125 0.74 46.33 -40.83
CA GLU A 125 0.85 45.27 -41.82
C GLU A 125 0.70 43.92 -41.10
N GLU A 126 -0.27 43.12 -41.53
CA GLU A 126 -0.44 41.76 -41.04
C GLU A 126 0.81 40.94 -41.41
N PRO A 127 1.41 40.19 -40.46
CA PRO A 127 2.60 39.40 -40.73
C PRO A 127 2.39 38.40 -41.89
N ASP A 128 3.25 38.44 -42.91
CA ASP A 128 3.21 37.50 -44.04
C ASP A 128 3.75 36.13 -43.61
N ALA A 129 2.86 35.15 -43.49
CA ALA A 129 3.18 33.77 -43.11
C ALA A 129 4.08 33.02 -44.10
N LYS A 130 4.41 33.61 -45.25
CA LYS A 130 5.36 33.06 -46.23
C LYS A 130 6.74 33.71 -46.17
N ASP A 131 6.99 34.65 -45.25
CA ASP A 131 8.31 35.23 -45.04
C ASP A 131 9.28 34.15 -44.52
N PRO A 132 10.43 33.91 -45.17
CA PRO A 132 11.45 32.96 -44.68
C PRO A 132 12.03 33.32 -43.31
N ASN A 133 11.87 34.56 -42.88
CA ASN A 133 12.26 35.08 -41.56
C ASN A 133 11.04 35.21 -40.63
N TYR A 134 9.89 34.64 -41.01
CA TYR A 134 8.73 34.47 -40.15
C TYR A 134 9.08 33.52 -39.01
N ASP A 135 9.23 34.12 -37.83
CA ASP A 135 9.44 33.43 -36.60
C ASP A 135 8.06 33.03 -36.02
N GLU A 136 7.75 31.74 -36.07
CA GLU A 136 6.55 31.17 -35.43
C GLU A 136 6.53 31.35 -33.91
N SER A 137 7.51 31.99 -33.25
CA SER A 137 7.51 32.25 -31.79
C SER A 137 6.39 33.19 -31.32
N ALA A 138 5.60 33.77 -32.24
CA ALA A 138 4.28 34.33 -31.93
C ALA A 138 3.17 33.26 -31.79
N GLN A 139 3.48 31.97 -31.88
CA GLN A 139 2.62 30.88 -31.41
C GLN A 139 2.52 31.00 -29.89
N GLY A 140 1.29 31.29 -29.42
CA GLY A 140 0.96 31.37 -28.02
C GLY A 140 1.39 30.14 -27.21
N ASP A 141 1.46 30.33 -25.89
CA ASP A 141 1.94 29.37 -24.87
C ASP A 141 2.04 27.92 -25.35
N THR A 142 3.27 27.49 -25.70
CA THR A 142 3.58 26.10 -25.97
C THR A 142 3.33 25.29 -24.69
N VAL A 143 2.17 24.65 -24.59
CA VAL A 143 1.84 23.79 -23.45
C VAL A 143 2.59 22.47 -23.59
N TYR A 144 3.69 22.32 -22.86
CA TYR A 144 4.39 21.04 -22.74
C TYR A 144 3.51 20.06 -21.96
N ALA A 145 2.91 19.09 -22.66
CA ALA A 145 2.26 17.96 -22.01
C ALA A 145 3.33 16.98 -21.49
N THR A 146 3.38 16.77 -20.18
CA THR A 146 4.18 15.70 -19.59
C THR A 146 3.55 14.35 -19.93
N VAL A 147 4.05 13.69 -20.98
CA VAL A 147 3.67 12.32 -21.31
C VAL A 147 4.43 11.38 -20.38
N VAL A 148 3.73 10.77 -19.44
CA VAL A 148 4.28 9.70 -18.61
C VAL A 148 4.31 8.42 -19.45
N PRO A 149 5.49 7.85 -19.75
CA PRO A 149 5.56 6.59 -20.49
C PRO A 149 4.78 5.50 -19.77
N GLU A 150 4.17 4.60 -20.54
CA GLU A 150 3.58 3.38 -19.98
C GLU A 150 4.67 2.54 -19.33
N LEU A 151 4.36 1.94 -18.19
CA LEU A 151 5.28 1.04 -17.52
C LEU A 151 5.47 -0.25 -18.33
N GLU A 152 6.72 -0.62 -18.57
CA GLU A 152 7.07 -1.90 -19.19
C GLU A 152 6.84 -3.06 -18.20
N GLU A 153 6.45 -4.23 -18.72
CA GLU A 153 6.14 -5.44 -17.94
C GLU A 153 7.26 -5.82 -16.96
N GLY A 154 8.53 -5.73 -17.38
CA GLY A 154 9.69 -6.06 -16.54
C GLY A 154 10.00 -5.05 -15.41
N GLU A 155 9.40 -3.85 -15.45
CA GLU A 155 9.48 -2.84 -14.39
C GLU A 155 8.25 -2.82 -13.50
N LEU A 156 7.15 -3.44 -13.95
CA LEU A 156 5.87 -3.42 -13.27
C LEU A 156 5.98 -4.08 -11.90
N GLU A 157 6.49 -5.31 -11.84
CA GLU A 157 6.63 -6.06 -10.59
C GLU A 157 7.50 -5.32 -9.57
N LYS A 158 8.62 -4.75 -10.02
CA LYS A 158 9.53 -3.95 -9.16
C LYS A 158 8.88 -2.69 -8.61
N THR A 159 7.85 -2.19 -9.29
CA THR A 159 7.12 -0.99 -8.90
C THR A 159 5.93 -1.33 -8.00
N VAL A 160 5.18 -2.38 -8.35
CA VAL A 160 3.95 -2.83 -7.66
C VAL A 160 4.26 -3.55 -6.35
N ASN A 161 5.24 -4.46 -6.31
CA ASN A 161 5.50 -5.28 -5.12
C ASN A 161 5.74 -4.43 -3.86
N PRO A 162 6.57 -3.37 -3.89
CA PRO A 162 6.75 -2.54 -2.70
C PRO A 162 5.50 -1.74 -2.31
N ILE A 163 4.61 -1.43 -3.25
CA ILE A 163 3.34 -0.73 -2.95
C ILE A 163 2.40 -1.67 -2.18
N VAL A 164 2.28 -2.91 -2.65
CA VAL A 164 1.44 -3.93 -1.99
C VAL A 164 2.02 -4.32 -0.63
N GLN A 165 3.34 -4.50 -0.54
CA GLN A 165 4.01 -4.81 0.73
C GLN A 165 3.87 -3.69 1.76
N GLU A 166 4.04 -2.43 1.36
CA GLU A 166 3.77 -1.29 2.24
C GLU A 166 2.31 -1.31 2.70
N TYR A 167 1.36 -1.55 1.78
CA TYR A 167 -0.05 -1.67 2.10
C TYR A 167 -0.35 -2.78 3.13
N PHE A 168 0.34 -3.92 3.10
CA PHE A 168 0.15 -4.96 4.11
C PHE A 168 0.52 -4.51 5.53
N GLU A 169 1.43 -3.54 5.68
CA GLU A 169 1.81 -3.00 6.99
C GLU A 169 0.77 -2.00 7.51
N HIS A 170 0.33 -1.04 6.68
CA HIS A 170 -0.51 0.07 7.15
C HIS A 170 -2.00 -0.06 6.82
N GLY A 171 -2.40 -0.90 5.86
CA GLY A 171 -3.81 -1.17 5.52
C GLY A 171 -4.56 0.00 4.86
N ASP A 172 -3.87 1.04 4.39
CA ASP A 172 -4.48 2.25 3.78
C ASP A 172 -4.72 2.02 2.28
N THR A 173 -5.98 1.74 1.89
CA THR A 173 -6.37 1.51 0.49
C THR A 173 -6.33 2.80 -0.33
N ARG A 174 -6.51 3.97 0.30
CA ARG A 174 -6.50 5.27 -0.36
C ARG A 174 -5.08 5.68 -0.77
N GLU A 175 -4.07 5.32 0.01
CA GLU A 175 -2.66 5.47 -0.41
C GLU A 175 -2.40 4.70 -1.70
N VAL A 176 -2.82 3.43 -1.77
CA VAL A 176 -2.65 2.60 -2.97
C VAL A 176 -3.41 3.18 -4.15
N GLU A 177 -4.65 3.62 -3.95
CA GLU A 177 -5.47 4.26 -4.98
C GLU A 177 -4.75 5.47 -5.61
N MET A 178 -4.19 6.36 -4.79
CA MET A 178 -3.47 7.55 -5.27
C MET A 178 -2.18 7.18 -5.99
N LEU A 179 -1.42 6.21 -5.47
CA LEU A 179 -0.20 5.72 -6.13
C LEU A 179 -0.51 5.14 -7.52
N LEU A 180 -1.58 4.36 -7.65
CA LEU A 180 -1.99 3.78 -8.92
C LEU A 180 -2.52 4.80 -9.92
N LYS A 181 -3.20 5.87 -9.47
CA LYS A 181 -3.63 6.97 -10.36
C LYS A 181 -2.44 7.75 -10.94
N GLU A 182 -1.34 7.84 -10.20
CA GLU A 182 -0.10 8.47 -10.69
C GLU A 182 0.73 7.55 -11.59
N LEU A 183 0.52 6.24 -11.51
CA LEU A 183 1.18 5.25 -12.35
C LEU A 183 0.44 5.09 -13.69
N ASN A 184 1.14 5.31 -14.81
CA ASN A 184 0.57 5.00 -16.12
C ASN A 184 0.72 3.51 -16.43
N LEU A 185 -0.22 2.70 -15.93
CA LEU A 185 -0.24 1.24 -16.13
C LEU A 185 -0.77 0.81 -17.50
N GLY A 186 -1.39 1.73 -18.26
CA GLY A 186 -1.95 1.45 -19.59
C GLY A 186 -2.83 0.18 -19.60
N PRO A 187 -2.56 -0.80 -20.49
CA PRO A 187 -3.33 -2.03 -20.60
C PRO A 187 -2.97 -3.11 -19.55
N HIS A 188 -1.97 -2.86 -18.69
CA HIS A 188 -1.44 -3.81 -17.70
C HIS A 188 -2.06 -3.64 -16.31
N LYS A 189 -3.17 -2.89 -16.18
CA LYS A 189 -3.87 -2.69 -14.89
C LYS A 189 -4.28 -4.00 -14.20
N TYR A 190 -4.66 -5.02 -14.96
CA TYR A 190 -5.01 -6.34 -14.43
C TYR A 190 -3.82 -7.01 -13.73
N GLU A 191 -2.59 -6.69 -14.11
CA GLU A 191 -1.39 -7.31 -13.53
C GLU A 191 -1.17 -6.86 -12.10
N PHE A 192 -1.54 -5.61 -11.76
CA PHE A 192 -1.53 -5.15 -10.37
C PHE A 192 -2.36 -6.09 -9.47
N SER A 193 -3.60 -6.39 -9.87
CA SER A 193 -4.47 -7.29 -9.10
C SER A 193 -3.88 -8.69 -9.00
N SER A 194 -3.32 -9.22 -10.10
CA SER A 194 -2.71 -10.55 -10.06
C SER A 194 -1.48 -10.61 -9.14
N LEU A 195 -0.62 -9.58 -9.17
CA LEU A 195 0.56 -9.49 -8.30
C LEU A 195 0.14 -9.33 -6.83
N ALA A 196 -0.86 -8.50 -6.53
CA ALA A 196 -1.35 -8.31 -5.18
C ALA A 196 -1.91 -9.61 -4.58
N VAL A 197 -2.63 -10.40 -5.38
CA VAL A 197 -3.11 -11.72 -4.94
C VAL A 197 -1.95 -12.69 -4.79
N SER A 198 -1.04 -12.82 -5.76
CA SER A 198 0.11 -13.71 -5.66
C SER A 198 0.96 -13.43 -4.41
N LEU A 199 1.29 -12.17 -4.13
CA LEU A 199 2.03 -11.77 -2.92
C LEU A 199 1.30 -12.14 -1.63
N SER A 200 -0.04 -12.14 -1.63
CA SER A 200 -0.83 -12.53 -0.46
C SER A 200 -0.94 -14.05 -0.27
N LEU A 201 -0.78 -14.84 -1.34
CA LEU A 201 -0.76 -16.31 -1.26
C LEU A 201 0.46 -16.80 -0.49
N GLU A 202 1.62 -16.17 -0.70
CA GLU A 202 2.86 -16.43 0.03
C GLU A 202 2.87 -15.80 1.44
N GLY A 203 1.88 -14.95 1.73
CA GLY A 203 1.75 -14.20 2.97
C GLY A 203 0.90 -14.88 4.05
N LYS A 204 0.52 -14.08 5.05
CA LYS A 204 -0.35 -14.50 6.15
C LYS A 204 -1.83 -14.38 5.79
N ALA A 205 -2.71 -14.94 6.62
CA ALA A 205 -4.16 -14.80 6.45
C ALA A 205 -4.60 -13.33 6.45
N SER A 206 -3.99 -12.50 7.31
CA SER A 206 -4.24 -11.06 7.33
C SER A 206 -3.91 -10.37 6.01
N HIS A 207 -2.86 -10.79 5.29
CA HIS A 207 -2.51 -10.22 3.99
C HIS A 207 -3.59 -10.54 2.94
N ARG A 208 -4.16 -11.76 2.97
CA ARG A 208 -5.23 -12.16 2.03
C ARG A 208 -6.54 -11.43 2.29
N GLU A 209 -6.85 -11.18 3.56
CA GLU A 209 -7.95 -10.31 3.96
C GLU A 209 -7.74 -8.88 3.45
N LEU A 210 -6.56 -8.31 3.65
CA LEU A 210 -6.22 -6.98 3.14
C LEU A 210 -6.31 -6.92 1.61
N THR A 211 -5.78 -7.90 0.88
CA THR A 211 -5.90 -7.95 -0.58
C THR A 211 -7.36 -8.01 -1.03
N SER A 212 -8.21 -8.78 -0.35
CA SER A 212 -9.64 -8.85 -0.69
C SER A 212 -10.31 -7.49 -0.56
N ARG A 213 -10.06 -6.77 0.54
CA ARG A 213 -10.56 -5.40 0.74
C ARG A 213 -9.99 -4.44 -0.28
N LEU A 214 -8.70 -4.53 -0.58
CA LEU A 214 -8.04 -3.68 -1.57
C LEU A 214 -8.70 -3.81 -2.95
N LEU A 215 -8.97 -5.04 -3.40
CA LEU A 215 -9.63 -5.26 -4.69
C LEU A 215 -11.06 -4.68 -4.70
N SER A 216 -11.81 -4.86 -3.60
CA SER A 216 -13.15 -4.27 -3.44
C SER A 216 -13.14 -2.74 -3.40
N ASP A 217 -12.11 -2.14 -2.82
CA ASP A 217 -12.03 -0.68 -2.69
C ASP A 217 -11.55 0.00 -3.98
N LEU A 218 -10.75 -0.70 -4.78
CA LEU A 218 -10.18 -0.18 -6.03
C LEU A 218 -11.07 -0.41 -7.25
N VAL A 219 -11.96 -1.41 -7.22
CA VAL A 219 -12.89 -1.68 -8.32
C VAL A 219 -13.78 -0.46 -8.57
N GLY A 220 -13.97 -0.09 -9.83
CA GLY A 220 -14.78 1.06 -10.24
C GLY A 220 -14.11 2.43 -10.02
N LYS A 221 -13.04 2.52 -9.23
CA LYS A 221 -12.27 3.78 -9.03
C LYS A 221 -11.06 3.86 -9.94
N VAL A 222 -10.15 2.88 -9.84
CA VAL A 222 -8.89 2.86 -10.59
C VAL A 222 -8.79 1.62 -11.48
N LEU A 223 -9.34 0.51 -10.99
CA LEU A 223 -9.38 -0.77 -11.67
C LEU A 223 -10.79 -1.03 -12.20
N PRO A 224 -11.00 -1.16 -13.51
CA PRO A 224 -12.29 -1.60 -14.04
C PRO A 224 -12.52 -3.07 -13.68
N GLU A 225 -13.79 -3.46 -13.52
CA GLU A 225 -14.20 -4.84 -13.23
C GLU A 225 -13.63 -5.84 -14.26
N SER A 226 -13.52 -5.43 -15.53
CA SER A 226 -12.93 -6.25 -16.60
C SER A 226 -11.46 -6.60 -16.35
N ASP A 227 -10.69 -5.69 -15.75
CA ASP A 227 -9.28 -5.93 -15.43
C ASP A 227 -9.15 -6.85 -14.22
N ILE A 228 -10.04 -6.74 -13.22
CA ILE A 228 -10.07 -7.70 -12.11
C ILE A 228 -10.41 -9.09 -12.64
N ALA A 229 -11.45 -9.22 -13.48
CA ALA A 229 -11.78 -10.49 -14.11
C ALA A 229 -10.60 -11.07 -14.90
N ARG A 230 -9.93 -10.25 -15.71
CA ARG A 230 -8.74 -10.66 -16.46
C ARG A 230 -7.59 -11.10 -15.55
N ALA A 231 -7.42 -10.47 -14.39
CA ALA A 231 -6.42 -10.87 -13.40
C ALA A 231 -6.69 -12.28 -12.87
N PHE A 232 -7.94 -12.57 -12.49
CA PHE A 232 -8.34 -13.91 -12.06
C PHE A 232 -8.25 -14.94 -13.19
N ASP A 233 -8.56 -14.56 -14.44
CA ASP A 233 -8.38 -15.42 -15.61
C ASP A 233 -6.90 -15.79 -15.82
N LYS A 234 -5.98 -14.84 -15.63
CA LYS A 234 -4.53 -15.08 -15.65
C LYS A 234 -4.12 -16.00 -14.50
N MET A 235 -4.53 -15.69 -13.27
CA MET A 235 -4.20 -16.50 -12.10
C MET A 235 -4.64 -17.95 -12.19
N LEU A 236 -5.84 -18.22 -12.74
CA LEU A 236 -6.31 -19.59 -12.96
C LEU A 236 -5.42 -20.36 -13.95
N LYS A 237 -4.81 -19.68 -14.93
CA LYS A 237 -3.84 -20.27 -15.85
C LYS A 237 -2.49 -20.50 -15.19
N ASP A 238 -2.08 -19.59 -14.32
CA ASP A 238 -0.79 -19.61 -13.62
C ASP A 238 -0.80 -20.52 -12.37
N LEU A 239 -1.95 -21.06 -11.98
CA LEU A 239 -2.07 -21.97 -10.83
C LEU A 239 -1.05 -23.12 -10.79
N PRO A 240 -0.72 -23.80 -11.91
CA PRO A 240 0.31 -24.84 -11.90
C PRO A 240 1.67 -24.34 -11.42
N ASP A 241 2.01 -23.09 -11.70
CA ASP A 241 3.25 -22.46 -11.27
C ASP A 241 3.13 -21.95 -9.83
N LEU A 242 2.01 -21.31 -9.47
CA LEU A 242 1.76 -20.81 -8.11
C LEU A 242 1.80 -21.92 -7.04
N ILE A 243 1.45 -23.15 -7.40
CA ILE A 243 1.49 -24.31 -6.49
C ILE A 243 2.91 -24.68 -6.09
N LEU A 244 3.90 -24.37 -6.92
CA LEU A 244 5.30 -24.68 -6.64
C LEU A 244 5.78 -23.96 -5.38
N ASP A 245 5.33 -22.72 -5.19
CA ASP A 245 5.65 -21.92 -4.02
C ASP A 245 4.59 -22.07 -2.92
N THR A 246 3.33 -22.24 -3.30
CA THR A 246 2.19 -22.29 -2.38
C THR A 246 1.25 -23.47 -2.68
N PRO A 247 1.43 -24.63 -2.02
CA PRO A 247 0.66 -25.85 -2.33
C PRO A 247 -0.87 -25.69 -2.24
N GLU A 248 -1.36 -24.81 -1.36
CA GLU A 248 -2.78 -24.52 -1.14
C GLU A 248 -3.34 -23.40 -2.06
N ALA A 249 -2.55 -22.93 -3.04
CA ALA A 249 -2.95 -21.87 -3.95
C ALA A 249 -4.31 -22.08 -4.65
N PRO A 250 -4.70 -23.30 -5.09
CA PRO A 250 -6.03 -23.52 -5.67
C PRO A 250 -7.17 -23.21 -4.71
N GLN A 251 -7.06 -23.67 -3.46
CA GLN A 251 -8.08 -23.47 -2.43
C GLN A 251 -8.19 -21.99 -2.08
N MET A 252 -7.05 -21.31 -1.90
CA MET A 252 -6.99 -19.88 -1.62
C MET A 252 -7.51 -19.04 -2.80
N LEU A 253 -7.13 -19.35 -4.03
CA LEU A 253 -7.67 -18.64 -5.20
C LEU A 253 -9.20 -18.81 -5.31
N GLY A 254 -9.73 -20.00 -4.98
CA GLY A 254 -11.16 -20.22 -4.88
C GLY A 254 -11.86 -19.36 -3.82
N GLN A 255 -11.22 -19.16 -2.66
CA GLN A 255 -11.69 -18.24 -1.63
C GLN A 255 -11.68 -16.78 -2.12
N PHE A 256 -10.61 -16.35 -2.79
CA PHE A 256 -10.54 -15.02 -3.40
C PHE A 256 -11.65 -14.81 -4.43
N ILE A 257 -11.92 -15.79 -5.31
CA ILE A 257 -12.99 -15.67 -6.31
C ILE A 257 -14.36 -15.54 -5.62
N ALA A 258 -14.65 -16.38 -4.62
CA ALA A 258 -15.91 -16.29 -3.89
C ALA A 258 -16.07 -14.95 -3.16
N ARG A 259 -14.99 -14.46 -2.53
CA ARG A 259 -14.95 -13.19 -1.83
C ARG A 259 -15.14 -12.02 -2.80
N ALA A 260 -14.42 -12.00 -3.92
CA ALA A 260 -14.52 -10.95 -4.93
C ALA A 260 -15.91 -10.89 -5.59
N ILE A 261 -16.59 -12.03 -5.78
CA ILE A 261 -17.98 -12.04 -6.24
C ILE A 261 -18.92 -11.46 -5.17
N ALA A 262 -18.74 -11.83 -3.90
CA ALA A 262 -19.54 -11.32 -2.79
C ALA A 262 -19.38 -9.80 -2.59
N ASP A 263 -18.17 -9.30 -2.79
CA ASP A 263 -17.81 -7.88 -2.66
C ASP A 263 -18.04 -7.08 -3.96
N HIS A 264 -18.67 -7.68 -4.98
CA HIS A 264 -18.94 -7.06 -6.29
C HIS A 264 -17.69 -6.59 -7.06
N ALA A 265 -16.51 -7.10 -6.71
CA ALA A 265 -15.28 -6.91 -7.49
C ALA A 265 -15.22 -7.82 -8.73
N LEU A 266 -15.98 -8.92 -8.74
CA LEU A 266 -16.19 -9.80 -9.89
C LEU A 266 -17.68 -9.95 -10.21
N PRO A 267 -18.03 -10.23 -11.48
CA PRO A 267 -19.41 -10.41 -11.88
C PRO A 267 -19.99 -11.70 -11.30
N MET A 268 -21.27 -11.68 -10.91
CA MET A 268 -21.98 -12.85 -10.38
C MET A 268 -21.96 -14.07 -11.32
N ASN A 269 -21.82 -13.85 -12.63
CA ASN A 269 -21.75 -14.90 -13.64
C ASN A 269 -20.32 -15.37 -13.97
N PHE A 270 -19.29 -14.89 -13.25
CA PHE A 270 -17.89 -15.20 -13.49
C PHE A 270 -17.63 -16.70 -13.60
N LEU A 271 -18.07 -17.49 -12.60
CA LEU A 271 -17.91 -18.94 -12.56
C LEU A 271 -18.57 -19.66 -13.76
N SER A 272 -19.67 -19.11 -14.29
CA SER A 272 -20.39 -19.73 -15.40
C SER A 272 -19.61 -19.70 -16.71
N ARG A 273 -18.64 -18.79 -16.85
CA ARG A 273 -17.77 -18.67 -18.05
C ARG A 273 -16.85 -19.88 -18.23
N TYR A 274 -16.59 -20.60 -17.15
CA TYR A 274 -15.63 -21.71 -17.07
C TYR A 274 -16.27 -23.10 -17.12
N LYS A 275 -17.59 -23.20 -17.00
CA LYS A 275 -18.31 -24.49 -17.02
C LYS A 275 -18.03 -25.24 -18.33
N GLY A 276 -17.47 -26.45 -18.22
CA GLY A 276 -17.15 -27.32 -19.36
C GLY A 276 -16.00 -26.85 -20.24
N ARG A 277 -15.16 -25.91 -19.78
CA ARG A 277 -14.05 -25.33 -20.55
C ARG A 277 -12.69 -25.40 -19.84
N VAL A 278 -12.62 -26.01 -18.67
CA VAL A 278 -11.42 -26.03 -17.83
C VAL A 278 -10.79 -27.41 -17.86
N ASP A 279 -9.62 -27.48 -18.48
CA ASP A 279 -8.84 -28.73 -18.61
C ASP A 279 -7.86 -28.92 -17.45
N CYS A 280 -7.44 -27.85 -16.78
CA CYS A 280 -6.53 -27.89 -15.64
C CYS A 280 -7.27 -28.31 -14.35
N ASP A 281 -6.81 -29.38 -13.70
CA ASP A 281 -7.39 -29.88 -12.45
C ASP A 281 -7.28 -28.87 -11.30
N HIS A 282 -6.17 -28.12 -11.22
CA HIS A 282 -5.98 -27.08 -10.20
C HIS A 282 -6.95 -25.91 -10.38
N ALA A 283 -7.13 -25.43 -11.61
CA ALA A 283 -8.11 -24.40 -11.90
C ALA A 283 -9.55 -24.87 -11.62
N ARG A 284 -9.85 -26.14 -11.93
CA ARG A 284 -11.14 -26.75 -11.59
C ARG A 284 -11.35 -26.78 -10.07
N ALA A 285 -10.36 -27.20 -9.29
CA ALA A 285 -10.42 -27.21 -7.83
C ALA A 285 -10.67 -25.82 -7.24
N ALA A 286 -10.04 -24.77 -7.77
CA ALA A 286 -10.28 -23.39 -7.35
C ALA A 286 -11.72 -22.93 -7.64
N LEU A 287 -12.22 -23.20 -8.84
CA LEU A 287 -13.58 -22.86 -9.25
C LEU A 287 -14.64 -23.63 -8.47
N ASP A 288 -14.40 -24.92 -8.19
CA ASP A 288 -15.28 -25.75 -7.37
C ASP A 288 -15.32 -25.24 -5.93
N ARG A 289 -14.16 -24.86 -5.37
CA ARG A 289 -14.08 -24.24 -4.04
C ARG A 289 -14.89 -22.95 -3.98
N ALA A 290 -14.77 -22.09 -4.99
CA ALA A 290 -15.55 -20.85 -5.08
C ALA A 290 -17.05 -21.13 -5.18
N SER A 291 -17.45 -22.10 -6.00
CA SER A 291 -18.84 -22.54 -6.17
C SER A 291 -19.46 -23.04 -4.86
N VAL A 292 -18.73 -23.87 -4.10
CA VAL A 292 -19.17 -24.35 -2.78
C VAL A 292 -19.39 -23.18 -1.82
N LEU A 293 -18.42 -22.27 -1.72
CA LEU A 293 -18.52 -21.09 -0.85
C LEU A 293 -19.72 -20.19 -1.20
N MET A 294 -20.00 -20.02 -2.49
CA MET A 294 -21.16 -19.25 -2.97
C MET A 294 -22.49 -19.98 -2.75
N SER A 295 -22.49 -21.31 -2.71
CA SER A 295 -23.69 -22.12 -2.47
C SER A 295 -24.07 -22.24 -0.99
N MET A 296 -23.10 -22.02 -0.09
CA MET A 296 -23.35 -22.00 1.35
C MET A 296 -24.24 -20.81 1.70
N LYS A 297 -25.29 -21.05 2.50
CA LYS A 297 -26.20 -19.98 2.94
C LYS A 297 -25.38 -18.87 3.61
N ARG A 298 -25.60 -17.61 3.21
CA ARG A 298 -24.90 -16.42 3.72
C ARG A 298 -24.88 -16.33 5.26
N GLU A 299 -25.88 -16.91 5.94
CA GLU A 299 -25.95 -16.98 7.41
C GLU A 299 -24.93 -17.93 8.05
N MET A 300 -24.51 -18.99 7.36
CA MET A 300 -23.60 -20.00 7.92
C MET A 300 -22.12 -19.70 7.66
N VAL A 301 -21.80 -19.00 6.57
CA VAL A 301 -20.44 -18.57 6.25
C VAL A 301 -20.47 -17.09 5.90
N ARG A 302 -20.15 -16.23 6.88
CA ARG A 302 -19.80 -14.86 6.59
C ARG A 302 -18.46 -14.88 5.86
N LEU A 303 -18.48 -14.60 4.56
CA LEU A 303 -17.26 -14.49 3.76
C LEU A 303 -16.31 -13.40 4.29
N ASP A 304 -16.76 -12.56 5.23
CA ASP A 304 -15.97 -11.58 6.01
C ASP A 304 -14.84 -12.20 6.82
N ASN A 305 -14.96 -13.50 7.13
CA ASN A 305 -13.96 -14.25 7.89
C ASN A 305 -13.37 -15.40 7.07
N VAL A 306 -13.49 -15.38 5.73
CA VAL A 306 -13.01 -16.49 4.87
C VAL A 306 -11.51 -16.74 5.03
N TRP A 307 -10.75 -15.71 5.40
CA TRP A 307 -9.31 -15.77 5.65
C TRP A 307 -8.95 -16.02 7.10
N GLY A 308 -9.88 -15.82 8.04
CA GLY A 308 -9.63 -15.90 9.47
C GLY A 308 -10.05 -14.64 10.23
N VAL A 309 -9.95 -14.72 11.55
CA VAL A 309 -10.42 -13.73 12.52
C VAL A 309 -9.29 -12.81 13.03
N GLY A 310 -8.04 -13.09 12.67
CA GLY A 310 -6.85 -12.39 13.12
C GLY A 310 -6.42 -11.20 12.27
N GLY A 311 -5.26 -10.65 12.65
CA GLY A 311 -4.58 -9.52 12.02
C GLY A 311 -4.59 -8.25 12.87
N GLY A 312 -3.49 -7.52 12.88
CA GLY A 312 -3.33 -6.28 13.65
C GLY A 312 -4.28 -5.13 13.27
N GLN A 313 -4.92 -5.23 12.11
CA GLN A 313 -5.92 -4.26 11.63
C GLN A 313 -7.34 -4.56 12.15
N ARG A 314 -7.54 -5.65 12.90
CA ARG A 314 -8.84 -5.97 13.51
C ARG A 314 -9.09 -5.07 14.73
N PRO A 315 -10.35 -4.67 15.02
CA PRO A 315 -10.66 -3.91 16.22
C PRO A 315 -10.21 -4.63 17.49
N VAL A 316 -9.63 -3.89 18.45
CA VAL A 316 -9.12 -4.48 19.71
C VAL A 316 -10.20 -5.28 20.44
N LYS A 317 -11.44 -4.79 20.48
CA LYS A 317 -12.59 -5.50 21.07
C LYS A 317 -12.84 -6.87 20.44
N HIS A 318 -12.61 -7.00 19.14
CA HIS A 318 -12.73 -8.27 18.43
C HIS A 318 -11.61 -9.22 18.85
N LEU A 319 -10.37 -8.74 18.89
CA LEU A 319 -9.22 -9.56 19.32
C LEU A 319 -9.39 -10.07 20.76
N ILE A 320 -9.85 -9.22 21.68
CA ILE A 320 -10.16 -9.61 23.06
C ILE A 320 -11.23 -10.72 23.08
N LYS A 321 -12.27 -10.59 22.26
CA LYS A 321 -13.33 -11.60 22.16
C LYS A 321 -12.79 -12.94 21.68
N GLU A 322 -11.95 -12.95 20.64
CA GLU A 322 -11.36 -14.19 20.13
C GLU A 322 -10.39 -14.83 21.14
N MET A 323 -9.58 -14.03 21.85
CA MET A 323 -8.74 -14.52 22.95
C MET A 323 -9.57 -15.13 24.08
N ASN A 324 -10.70 -14.50 24.43
CA ASN A 324 -11.63 -15.03 25.41
C ASN A 324 -12.28 -16.35 24.95
N LEU A 325 -12.64 -16.47 23.67
CA LEU A 325 -13.20 -17.69 23.09
C LEU A 325 -12.17 -18.83 23.15
N LEU A 326 -10.93 -18.56 22.74
CA LEU A 326 -9.81 -19.51 22.81
C LEU A 326 -9.63 -20.04 24.23
N LEU A 327 -9.54 -19.16 25.23
CA LEU A 327 -9.32 -19.56 26.62
C LEU A 327 -10.48 -20.39 27.16
N LYS A 328 -11.72 -20.00 26.85
CA LYS A 328 -12.93 -20.73 27.26
C LYS A 328 -13.02 -22.10 26.59
N GLU A 329 -12.70 -22.19 25.31
CA GLU A 329 -12.65 -23.45 24.58
C GLU A 329 -11.60 -24.38 25.19
N TYR A 330 -10.39 -23.88 25.46
CA TYR A 330 -9.34 -24.67 26.11
C TYR A 330 -9.74 -25.16 27.51
N LEU A 331 -10.43 -24.34 28.31
CA LEU A 331 -10.92 -24.77 29.63
C LEU A 331 -11.93 -25.93 29.53
N VAL A 332 -12.63 -26.08 28.40
CA VAL A 332 -13.57 -27.18 28.14
C VAL A 332 -12.89 -28.37 27.49
N SER A 333 -12.02 -28.15 26.49
CA SER A 333 -11.41 -29.21 25.67
C SER A 333 -10.12 -29.77 26.28
N GLY A 334 -9.31 -28.93 26.91
CA GLY A 334 -7.96 -29.26 27.37
C GLY A 334 -6.93 -29.43 26.24
N GLU A 335 -7.28 -29.10 25.00
CA GLU A 335 -6.45 -29.30 23.80
C GLU A 335 -5.45 -28.14 23.63
N LEU A 336 -4.18 -28.40 23.97
CA LEU A 336 -3.13 -27.38 23.91
C LEU A 336 -2.76 -26.97 22.48
N LEU A 337 -2.75 -27.94 21.55
CA LEU A 337 -2.35 -27.67 20.16
C LEU A 337 -3.37 -26.75 19.48
N GLU A 338 -4.66 -26.98 19.72
CA GLU A 338 -5.71 -26.11 19.18
C GLU A 338 -5.60 -24.69 19.74
N ALA A 339 -5.38 -24.53 21.04
CA ALA A 339 -5.19 -23.23 21.66
C ALA A 339 -3.95 -22.49 21.11
N GLU A 340 -2.86 -23.22 20.84
CA GLU A 340 -1.67 -22.67 20.18
C GLU A 340 -1.97 -22.23 18.73
N HIS A 341 -2.70 -23.05 17.98
CA HIS A 341 -3.13 -22.72 16.62
C HIS A 341 -4.01 -21.46 16.61
N CYS A 342 -5.05 -21.40 17.45
CA CYS A 342 -5.92 -20.23 17.57
C CYS A 342 -5.14 -18.95 17.90
N LEU A 343 -4.17 -19.00 18.83
CA LEU A 343 -3.37 -17.82 19.18
C LEU A 343 -2.47 -17.37 18.03
N ARG A 344 -1.86 -18.31 17.29
CA ARG A 344 -1.05 -18.01 16.10
C ARG A 344 -1.88 -17.35 15.01
N ASP A 345 -3.10 -17.83 14.79
CA ASP A 345 -4.03 -17.32 13.79
C ASP A 345 -4.52 -15.90 14.08
N LEU A 346 -4.41 -15.41 15.32
CA LEU A 346 -4.70 -14.01 15.65
C LEU A 346 -3.64 -13.04 15.11
N GLU A 347 -2.41 -13.50 14.87
CA GLU A 347 -1.31 -12.73 14.29
C GLU A 347 -0.96 -11.41 15.03
N VAL A 348 -1.13 -11.36 16.37
CA VAL A 348 -0.91 -10.15 17.19
C VAL A 348 0.09 -10.37 18.35
N PRO A 349 1.37 -10.67 18.05
CA PRO A 349 2.36 -11.07 19.07
C PRO A 349 2.63 -10.02 20.16
N HIS A 350 2.46 -8.73 19.83
CA HIS A 350 2.64 -7.62 20.79
C HIS A 350 1.41 -7.36 21.68
N PHE A 351 0.32 -8.10 21.45
CA PHE A 351 -0.92 -8.04 22.21
C PHE A 351 -1.16 -9.34 23.01
N HIS A 352 -0.21 -10.27 23.04
CA HIS A 352 -0.33 -11.52 23.80
C HIS A 352 -0.43 -11.29 25.31
N HIS A 353 0.03 -10.14 25.83
CA HIS A 353 -0.18 -9.77 27.23
C HIS A 353 -1.67 -9.68 27.60
N GLU A 354 -2.56 -9.42 26.62
CA GLU A 354 -4.01 -9.44 26.83
C GLU A 354 -4.52 -10.84 27.11
N LEU A 355 -4.07 -11.83 26.33
CA LEU A 355 -4.41 -13.23 26.57
C LEU A 355 -3.95 -13.67 27.96
N VAL A 356 -2.74 -13.27 28.38
CA VAL A 356 -2.23 -13.59 29.72
C VAL A 356 -3.09 -12.91 30.78
N TYR A 357 -3.41 -11.62 30.63
CA TYR A 357 -4.31 -10.89 31.52
C TYR A 357 -5.65 -11.63 31.66
N GLU A 358 -6.34 -11.90 30.56
CA GLU A 358 -7.64 -12.59 30.55
C GLU A 358 -7.56 -14.00 31.14
N ALA A 359 -6.48 -14.73 30.87
CA ALA A 359 -6.25 -16.06 31.44
C ALA A 359 -6.18 -16.01 32.97
N VAL A 360 -5.49 -15.01 33.53
CA VAL A 360 -5.41 -14.83 34.99
C VAL A 360 -6.76 -14.38 35.56
N ILE A 361 -7.46 -13.45 34.91
CA ILE A 361 -8.81 -13.02 35.34
C ILE A 361 -9.76 -14.22 35.41
N MET A 362 -9.79 -15.06 34.37
CA MET A 362 -10.62 -16.28 34.37
C MET A 362 -10.30 -17.23 35.53
N VAL A 363 -9.02 -17.31 35.93
CA VAL A 363 -8.61 -18.11 37.10
C VAL A 363 -9.13 -17.48 38.40
N LEU A 364 -9.02 -16.16 38.57
CA LEU A 364 -9.48 -15.47 39.78
C LEU A 364 -11.00 -15.59 39.96
N GLU A 365 -11.76 -15.52 38.88
CA GLU A 365 -13.22 -15.67 38.88
C GLU A 365 -13.68 -17.12 39.01
N SER A 366 -12.78 -18.10 38.80
CA SER A 366 -13.12 -19.52 38.86
C SER A 366 -13.33 -20.02 40.29
N ASN A 367 -14.23 -20.99 40.45
CA ASN A 367 -14.56 -21.58 41.76
C ASN A 367 -13.85 -22.92 42.03
N GLY A 368 -12.87 -23.35 41.22
CA GLY A 368 -12.26 -24.67 41.34
C GLY A 368 -10.80 -24.76 40.90
N GLU A 369 -10.06 -25.70 41.51
CA GLU A 369 -8.63 -25.92 41.27
C GLU A 369 -8.30 -26.39 39.84
N THR A 370 -9.26 -26.99 39.15
CA THR A 370 -9.07 -27.46 37.76
C THR A 370 -8.71 -26.32 36.81
N ALA A 371 -9.36 -25.16 36.95
CA ALA A 371 -9.09 -23.99 36.10
C ALA A 371 -7.65 -23.47 36.30
N ILE A 372 -7.19 -23.42 37.56
CA ILE A 372 -5.81 -23.09 37.93
C ILE A 372 -4.83 -24.03 37.20
N GLN A 373 -5.01 -25.35 37.36
CA GLN A 373 -4.09 -26.34 36.78
C GLN A 373 -4.06 -26.28 35.25
N LEU A 374 -5.23 -26.17 34.60
CA LEU A 374 -5.32 -26.07 33.15
C LEU A 374 -4.65 -24.79 32.64
N MET A 375 -4.88 -23.66 33.30
CA MET A 375 -4.34 -22.38 32.85
C MET A 375 -2.82 -22.30 33.04
N VAL A 376 -2.28 -22.83 34.15
CA VAL A 376 -0.83 -22.96 34.31
C VAL A 376 -0.24 -23.85 33.21
N LYS A 377 -0.87 -24.99 32.91
CA LYS A 377 -0.42 -25.89 31.83
C LYS A 377 -0.40 -25.18 30.47
N LEU A 378 -1.42 -24.36 30.18
CA LEU A 378 -1.51 -23.58 28.95
C LEU A 378 -0.38 -22.55 28.85
N LEU A 379 -0.25 -21.69 29.87
CA LEU A 379 0.79 -20.65 29.89
C LEU A 379 2.19 -21.26 29.86
N GLN A 380 2.39 -22.42 30.50
CA GLN A 380 3.64 -23.16 30.43
C GLN A 380 3.92 -23.65 29.01
N ALA A 381 2.93 -24.19 28.31
CA ALA A 381 3.08 -24.62 26.92
C ALA A 381 3.46 -23.45 26.01
N PHE A 382 2.74 -22.32 26.11
CA PHE A 382 3.00 -21.12 25.33
C PHE A 382 4.36 -20.47 25.62
N TRP A 383 4.82 -20.53 26.87
CA TRP A 383 6.17 -20.10 27.23
C TRP A 383 7.24 -21.03 26.65
N LYS A 384 7.09 -22.35 26.82
CA LYS A 384 8.07 -23.34 26.34
C LYS A 384 8.19 -23.36 24.82
N SER A 385 7.11 -23.11 24.09
CA SER A 385 7.13 -23.00 22.63
C SER A 385 7.66 -21.64 22.13
N GLY A 386 7.87 -20.66 23.03
CA GLY A 386 8.27 -19.30 22.69
C GLY A 386 7.15 -18.47 22.03
N LEU A 387 5.91 -18.96 22.06
CA LEU A 387 4.75 -18.29 21.49
C LEU A 387 4.39 -17.02 22.27
N ILE A 388 4.51 -17.06 23.60
CA ILE A 388 4.42 -15.88 24.46
C ILE A 388 5.82 -15.53 24.95
N THR A 389 6.26 -14.32 24.63
CA THR A 389 7.58 -13.83 25.05
C THR A 389 7.57 -13.47 26.54
N LEU A 390 8.76 -13.40 27.14
CA LEU A 390 8.91 -13.02 28.55
C LEU A 390 8.30 -11.63 28.85
N ASP A 391 8.47 -10.68 27.93
CA ASP A 391 7.88 -9.35 28.04
C ASP A 391 6.34 -9.41 28.09
N GLN A 392 5.74 -10.16 27.16
CA GLN A 392 4.28 -10.28 27.10
C GLN A 392 3.71 -11.01 28.32
N MET A 393 4.39 -12.06 28.78
CA MET A 393 4.02 -12.77 30.02
C MET A 393 4.07 -11.83 31.22
N ASN A 394 5.19 -11.13 31.43
CA ASN A 394 5.36 -10.21 32.56
C ASN A 394 4.34 -9.07 32.52
N ARG A 395 4.10 -8.48 31.35
CA ARG A 395 3.12 -7.39 31.17
C ARG A 395 1.69 -7.84 31.50
N GLY A 396 1.32 -9.07 31.13
CA GLY A 396 0.00 -9.63 31.45
C GLY A 396 -0.22 -9.75 32.96
N PHE A 397 0.71 -10.38 33.67
CA PHE A 397 0.64 -10.51 35.14
C PHE A 397 0.69 -9.16 35.85
N GLN A 398 1.57 -8.25 35.43
CA GLN A 398 1.72 -6.94 36.07
C GLN A 398 0.42 -6.12 35.99
N ARG A 399 -0.28 -6.15 34.84
CA ARG A 399 -1.59 -5.50 34.72
C ARG A 399 -2.58 -6.01 35.76
N VAL A 400 -2.65 -7.33 35.96
CA VAL A 400 -3.54 -7.90 36.97
C VAL A 400 -3.09 -7.52 38.37
N TYR A 401 -1.79 -7.44 38.66
CA TYR A 401 -1.29 -6.98 39.96
C TYR A 401 -1.73 -5.56 40.27
N ASP A 402 -1.66 -4.67 39.27
CA ASP A 402 -2.05 -3.26 39.42
C ASP A 402 -3.56 -3.11 39.67
N GLU A 403 -4.39 -3.95 39.02
CA GLU A 403 -5.86 -3.95 39.13
C GLU A 403 -6.40 -4.88 40.25
N LEU A 404 -5.53 -5.67 40.90
CA LEU A 404 -5.91 -6.65 41.92
C LEU A 404 -6.76 -6.08 43.08
N PRO A 405 -6.50 -4.86 43.60
CA PRO A 405 -7.35 -4.27 44.62
C PRO A 405 -8.79 -4.04 44.16
N GLU A 406 -8.99 -3.66 42.90
CA GLU A 406 -10.31 -3.43 42.31
C GLU A 406 -11.00 -4.77 42.06
N ILE A 407 -10.31 -5.75 41.47
CA ILE A 407 -10.82 -7.12 41.26
C ILE A 407 -11.25 -7.75 42.59
N ASN A 408 -10.54 -7.48 43.68
CA ASN A 408 -10.87 -8.02 45.00
C ASN A 408 -12.19 -7.47 45.58
N LEU A 409 -12.71 -6.35 45.07
CA LEU A 409 -14.04 -5.84 45.42
C LEU A 409 -15.14 -6.79 44.92
N ASP A 410 -14.97 -7.35 43.74
CA ASP A 410 -15.91 -8.30 43.13
C ASP A 410 -15.63 -9.76 43.54
N VAL A 411 -14.35 -10.10 43.76
CA VAL A 411 -13.89 -11.44 44.13
C VAL A 411 -13.15 -11.40 45.48
N PRO A 412 -13.83 -11.67 46.63
CA PRO A 412 -13.24 -11.49 47.97
C PRO A 412 -12.01 -12.36 48.30
N ARG A 413 -11.76 -13.41 47.49
CA ARG A 413 -10.63 -14.35 47.59
C ARG A 413 -9.55 -14.10 46.54
N ALA A 414 -9.63 -13.01 45.76
CA ALA A 414 -8.72 -12.74 44.65
C ALA A 414 -7.25 -12.82 45.06
N HIS A 415 -6.85 -12.14 46.15
CA HIS A 415 -5.46 -12.19 46.64
C HIS A 415 -4.97 -13.61 46.96
N SER A 416 -5.79 -14.43 47.64
CA SER A 416 -5.41 -15.80 47.98
C SER A 416 -5.31 -16.71 46.77
N ILE A 417 -6.20 -16.53 45.79
CA ILE A 417 -6.17 -17.31 44.55
C ILE A 417 -4.96 -16.88 43.70
N MET A 418 -4.70 -15.57 43.62
CA MET A 418 -3.54 -15.01 42.92
C MET A 418 -2.22 -15.56 43.48
N GLU A 419 -2.04 -15.52 44.81
CA GLU A 419 -0.81 -16.02 45.44
C GLU A 419 -0.58 -17.51 45.13
N ALA A 420 -1.63 -18.33 45.25
CA ALA A 420 -1.56 -19.75 44.90
C ALA A 420 -1.26 -19.98 43.41
N PHE A 421 -1.87 -19.20 42.52
CA PHE A 421 -1.66 -19.29 41.08
C PHE A 421 -0.24 -18.91 40.68
N VAL A 422 0.27 -17.78 41.19
CA VAL A 422 1.63 -17.28 40.93
C VAL A 422 2.68 -18.25 41.46
N ASP A 423 2.50 -18.81 42.67
CA ASP A 423 3.41 -19.81 43.22
C ASP A 423 3.44 -21.08 42.35
N LEU A 424 2.29 -21.53 41.83
CA LEU A 424 2.24 -22.67 40.91
C LEU A 424 2.90 -22.35 39.56
N CYS A 425 2.65 -21.17 38.99
CA CYS A 425 3.33 -20.69 37.79
C CYS A 425 4.85 -20.65 37.97
N PHE A 426 5.33 -20.24 39.14
CA PHE A 426 6.76 -20.21 39.45
C PHE A 426 7.34 -21.62 39.56
N GLN A 427 6.65 -22.54 40.26
CA GLN A 427 7.05 -23.95 40.36
C GLN A 427 7.16 -24.61 38.98
N GLU A 428 6.21 -24.32 38.10
CA GLU A 428 6.17 -24.82 36.72
C GLU A 428 7.08 -24.03 35.75
N SER A 429 7.90 -23.10 36.27
CA SER A 429 8.85 -22.29 35.49
C SER A 429 8.21 -21.46 34.36
N VAL A 430 6.95 -21.05 34.54
CA VAL A 430 6.21 -20.16 33.62
C VAL A 430 6.65 -18.72 33.79
N ILE A 431 6.95 -18.32 35.03
CA ILE A 431 7.29 -16.94 35.40
C ILE A 431 8.62 -16.87 36.15
N THR A 432 9.21 -15.68 36.15
CA THR A 432 10.47 -15.43 36.87
C THR A 432 10.24 -15.26 38.36
N LYS A 433 11.30 -15.49 39.15
CA LYS A 433 11.29 -15.21 40.59
C LYS A 433 10.93 -13.75 40.89
N GLN A 434 11.44 -12.81 40.09
CA GLN A 434 11.16 -11.39 40.26
C GLN A 434 9.67 -11.08 40.11
N LEU A 435 9.01 -11.67 39.12
CA LEU A 435 7.56 -11.49 38.92
C LEU A 435 6.74 -12.13 40.04
N ARG A 436 7.19 -13.28 40.54
CA ARG A 436 6.56 -13.95 41.70
C ARG A 436 6.66 -13.11 42.96
N ASP A 437 7.85 -12.59 43.25
CA ASP A 437 8.10 -11.78 44.46
C ASP A 437 7.42 -10.40 44.39
N ALA A 438 7.02 -9.93 43.20
CA ALA A 438 6.26 -8.71 43.00
C ALA A 438 4.75 -8.86 43.25
N CYS A 439 4.24 -10.08 43.45
CA CYS A 439 2.81 -10.33 43.66
C CYS A 439 2.28 -9.58 44.90
N PRO A 440 1.23 -8.75 44.79
CA PRO A 440 0.70 -7.99 45.92
C PRO A 440 0.08 -8.89 46.99
N ALA A 441 0.71 -8.95 48.17
CA ALA A 441 0.13 -9.58 49.35
C ALA A 441 -0.99 -8.73 49.95
N ARG A 442 -1.98 -9.38 50.55
CA ARG A 442 -3.18 -8.77 51.17
C ARG A 442 -2.89 -7.68 52.23
N TYR A 443 -1.64 -7.59 52.71
CA TYR A 443 -1.20 -6.64 53.75
C TYR A 443 -0.03 -5.75 53.34
N SER A 444 0.21 -5.51 52.04
CA SER A 444 1.12 -4.43 51.63
C SER A 444 0.44 -3.07 51.75
N MET A 445 0.14 -2.66 52.99
CA MET A 445 -0.04 -1.25 53.32
C MET A 445 1.27 -0.55 52.96
N HIS A 446 1.19 0.57 52.25
CA HIS A 446 2.31 1.49 52.06
C HIS A 446 2.94 1.83 53.43
N THR A 447 3.96 1.09 53.85
CA THR A 447 4.92 1.59 54.82
C THR A 447 5.89 2.46 54.04
N ASP A 448 5.47 3.70 53.80
CA ASP A 448 6.39 4.78 53.47
C ASP A 448 7.24 5.02 54.73
N THR A 449 8.32 4.26 54.89
CA THR A 449 9.35 4.49 55.89
C THR A 449 10.23 5.64 55.45
N ARG A 450 9.66 6.84 55.35
CA ARG A 450 10.40 8.10 55.38
C ARG A 450 9.97 8.88 56.62
N GLY A 451 10.93 8.98 57.54
CA GLY A 451 10.72 9.43 58.89
C GLY A 451 10.15 10.83 59.01
N PHE A 452 9.30 10.97 60.01
CA PHE A 452 9.11 12.22 60.72
C PHE A 452 9.53 11.99 62.18
N TYR A 453 10.82 12.23 62.45
CA TYR A 453 11.23 12.68 63.78
C TYR A 453 10.96 14.18 63.82
N TYR A 454 9.95 14.58 64.61
CA TYR A 454 9.85 15.93 65.15
C TYR A 454 9.51 15.81 66.64
N LEU A 455 10.53 16.02 67.47
CA LEU A 455 10.47 16.77 68.72
C LEU A 455 11.67 17.72 68.73
#